data_AF-A0A1W7R5T9-F1
#
_entry.id   AF-A0A1W7R5T9-F1
#
_cell.length_a   1.000
_cell.length_b   1.000
_cell.length_c   1.000
_cell.angle_alpha   90.00
_cell.angle_beta   90.00
_cell.angle_gamma   90.00
#
_symmetry.space_group_name_H-M   'P 1'
#
loop_
_entity.id
_entity.type
_entity.pdbx_description
1 polymer ?
#
loop_
_entity_poly.entity_id
_entity_poly.type
_entity_poly.pdbx_seq_one_letter_code
_entity_poly.pdbx_strand_id
1 'polypeptide(L)'
;IQVDWLRTEEEIKILGVIFANSIRRMISLNWDVLVGKIRQQIWLHSMRTLTLHQKVILLNTFITAKVWYLSSLLPPYCIHSAKITSTMGTFLWRRQPARVPIQQLARPRDQGGLKLQLVAFKSKGLLLNRHLQEIGSIPFYSSFISQANPNDPPADLPCLRLILQTQPRLPPQILQNPTSDQFHRFYLDQTDRPRVETRNPTVNWKQVWRNIGNRRLTSEQRSNWYMLVNEKTEHRRLWHAIQRTDSERC
;
A
#
# COMPACT_ATOMS: atom_id res chain seq x y z
N ILE A 1 44.75 16.42 -0.22
CA ILE A 1 44.87 15.97 -1.62
C ILE A 1 43.68 16.57 -2.37
N GLN A 2 43.92 17.57 -3.22
CA GLN A 2 42.88 18.20 -4.04
C GLN A 2 43.15 17.74 -5.47
N VAL A 3 42.26 16.92 -6.01
CA VAL A 3 42.38 16.35 -7.36
C VAL A 3 41.22 16.88 -8.19
N ASP A 4 41.48 17.45 -9.36
CA ASP A 4 40.48 18.22 -10.12
C ASP A 4 39.25 17.43 -10.57
N TRP A 5 39.36 16.10 -10.66
CA TRP A 5 38.25 15.21 -11.00
C TRP A 5 37.43 14.75 -9.79
N LEU A 6 37.93 14.98 -8.56
CA LEU A 6 37.24 14.61 -7.33
C LEU A 6 36.49 15.83 -6.79
N ARG A 7 35.16 15.80 -6.88
CA ARG A 7 34.28 16.83 -6.34
C ARG A 7 33.48 16.27 -5.16
N THR A 8 33.45 17.03 -4.07
CA THR A 8 32.57 16.75 -2.94
C THR A 8 31.23 17.41 -3.21
N GLU A 9 30.21 16.60 -3.48
CA GLU A 9 28.83 17.04 -3.70
C GLU A 9 27.98 16.64 -2.48
N GLU A 10 27.01 17.48 -2.09
CA GLU A 10 26.08 17.13 -1.00
C GLU A 10 25.10 16.03 -1.39
N GLU A 11 24.80 15.92 -2.69
CA GLU A 11 23.82 15.01 -3.26
C GLU A 11 24.32 14.40 -4.57
N ILE A 12 24.20 13.07 -4.69
CA ILE A 12 24.64 12.35 -5.90
C ILE A 12 23.52 11.42 -6.35
N LYS A 13 23.19 11.43 -7.63
CA LYS A 13 22.15 10.56 -8.19
C LYS A 13 22.75 9.32 -8.85
N ILE A 14 22.43 8.15 -8.31
CA ILE A 14 22.92 6.85 -8.79
C ILE A 14 21.71 5.95 -9.08
N LEU A 15 21.63 5.38 -10.29
CA LEU A 15 20.54 4.49 -10.73
C LEU A 15 19.12 5.04 -10.44
N GLY A 16 18.97 6.36 -10.56
CA GLY A 16 17.69 7.04 -10.34
C GLY A 16 17.36 7.36 -8.88
N VAL A 17 18.21 6.99 -7.92
CA VAL A 17 18.08 7.32 -6.49
C VAL A 17 19.07 8.43 -6.14
N ILE A 18 18.60 9.45 -5.42
CA ILE A 18 19.42 10.56 -4.91
C ILE A 18 19.99 10.13 -3.56
N PHE A 19 21.30 10.07 -3.43
CA PHE A 19 22.01 9.85 -2.17
C PHE A 19 22.38 11.21 -1.58
N ALA A 20 22.21 11.36 -0.27
CA ALA A 20 22.53 12.58 0.46
C ALA A 20 23.24 12.23 1.76
N ASN A 21 23.94 13.20 2.35
CA ASN A 21 24.70 13.03 3.60
C ASN A 21 23.85 12.63 4.83
N SER A 22 22.52 12.72 4.73
CA SER A 22 21.58 12.28 5.77
C SER A 22 20.56 11.30 5.19
N ILE A 23 20.36 10.16 5.86
CA ILE A 23 19.34 9.16 5.50
C ILE A 23 17.95 9.80 5.49
N ARG A 24 17.67 10.70 6.43
CA ARG A 24 16.38 11.38 6.48
C ARG A 24 16.15 12.26 5.26
N ARG A 25 17.16 13.07 4.88
CA ARG A 25 17.12 13.92 3.68
C ARG A 25 17.00 13.07 2.42
N MET A 26 17.78 11.99 2.33
CA MET A 26 17.74 11.00 1.25
C MET A 26 16.32 10.41 1.06
N ILE A 27 15.67 9.97 2.14
CA ILE A 27 14.30 9.44 2.07
C ILE A 27 13.34 10.52 1.55
N SER A 28 13.34 11.71 2.15
CA SER A 28 12.42 12.80 1.77
C SER A 28 12.57 13.18 0.31
N LEU A 29 13.80 13.43 -0.17
CA LEU A 29 14.07 13.84 -1.55
C LEU A 29 13.55 12.83 -2.57
N ASN A 30 13.86 11.54 -2.38
CA ASN A 30 13.42 10.51 -3.32
C ASN A 30 11.91 10.30 -3.29
N TRP A 31 11.32 10.26 -2.10
CA TRP A 31 9.89 9.98 -1.95
C TRP A 31 9.02 11.16 -2.37
N ASP A 32 9.40 12.41 -2.12
CA ASP A 32 8.63 13.57 -2.56
C ASP A 32 8.61 13.69 -4.10
N VAL A 33 9.75 13.46 -4.76
CA VAL A 33 9.83 13.38 -6.22
C VAL A 33 8.94 12.26 -6.76
N LEU A 34 8.97 11.08 -6.14
CA LEU A 34 8.15 9.94 -6.57
C LEU A 34 6.65 10.20 -6.36
N VAL A 35 6.24 10.76 -5.22
CA VAL A 35 4.85 11.14 -4.93
C VAL A 35 4.34 12.13 -5.98
N GLY A 36 5.14 13.12 -6.36
CA GLY A 36 4.81 14.07 -7.43
C GLY A 36 4.56 13.37 -8.78
N LYS A 37 5.46 12.46 -9.17
CA LYS A 37 5.32 11.67 -10.41
C LYS A 37 4.09 10.78 -10.39
N ILE A 38 3.80 10.12 -9.27
CA ILE A 38 2.59 9.28 -9.13
C ILE A 38 1.33 10.11 -9.29
N ARG A 39 1.28 11.31 -8.68
CA ARG A 39 0.13 12.21 -8.82
C ARG A 39 -0.09 12.59 -10.28
N GLN A 40 0.97 12.95 -11.00
CA GLN A 40 0.90 13.28 -12.42
C GLN A 40 0.40 12.11 -13.26
N GLN A 41 0.94 10.90 -13.05
CA GLN A 41 0.53 9.69 -13.77
C GLN A 41 -0.93 9.34 -13.49
N ILE A 42 -1.34 9.38 -12.23
CA ILE A 42 -2.74 9.18 -11.84
C ILE A 42 -3.64 10.21 -12.52
N TRP A 43 -3.25 11.48 -12.56
CA TRP A 43 -4.00 12.53 -13.22
C TRP A 43 -4.18 12.24 -14.72
N LEU A 44 -3.12 11.86 -15.44
CA LEU A 44 -3.20 11.47 -16.85
C LEU A 44 -4.17 10.30 -17.06
N HIS A 45 -4.06 9.24 -16.24
CA HIS A 45 -4.95 8.09 -16.33
C HIS A 45 -6.39 8.39 -15.87
N SER A 46 -6.59 9.43 -15.07
CA SER A 46 -7.91 9.84 -14.59
C SER A 46 -8.82 10.39 -15.70
N MET A 47 -8.27 10.74 -16.86
CA MET A 47 -9.02 11.15 -18.05
C MET A 47 -9.73 9.99 -18.74
N ARG A 48 -9.28 8.75 -18.49
CA ARG A 48 -9.85 7.54 -19.10
C ARG A 48 -11.09 7.08 -18.34
N THR A 49 -12.06 6.53 -19.05
CA THR A 49 -13.22 5.84 -18.49
C THR A 49 -12.85 4.40 -18.13
N LEU A 50 -12.50 4.19 -16.86
CA LEU A 50 -12.07 2.88 -16.36
C LEU A 50 -13.03 2.39 -15.27
N THR A 51 -13.37 1.11 -15.33
CA THR A 51 -14.11 0.40 -14.27
C THR A 51 -13.26 0.25 -13.01
N LEU A 52 -13.88 0.04 -11.85
CA LEU A 52 -13.16 -0.12 -10.57
C LEU A 52 -12.08 -1.21 -10.65
N HIS A 53 -12.39 -2.35 -11.28
CA HIS A 53 -11.44 -3.44 -11.48
C HIS A 53 -10.25 -3.03 -12.34
N GLN A 54 -10.50 -2.34 -13.46
CA GLN A 54 -9.43 -1.86 -14.35
C GLN A 54 -8.56 -0.81 -13.65
N LYS A 55 -9.14 0.09 -12.85
CA LYS A 55 -8.39 1.05 -12.04
C LYS A 55 -7.45 0.34 -11.05
N VAL A 56 -7.92 -0.69 -10.35
CA VAL A 56 -7.08 -1.47 -9.42
C VAL A 56 -5.93 -2.17 -10.16
N ILE A 57 -6.20 -2.80 -11.31
CA ILE A 57 -5.16 -3.43 -12.14
C ILE A 57 -4.13 -2.40 -12.59
N LEU A 58 -4.58 -1.23 -13.04
CA LEU A 58 -3.70 -0.14 -13.48
C LEU A 58 -2.81 0.37 -12.34
N LEU A 59 -3.37 0.57 -11.14
CA LEU A 59 -2.61 0.98 -9.97
C LEU A 59 -1.52 -0.04 -9.60
N ASN A 60 -1.91 -1.31 -9.51
CA ASN A 60 -0.98 -2.39 -9.13
C ASN A 60 0.13 -2.61 -10.16
N THR A 61 -0.19 -2.51 -11.45
CA THR A 61 0.73 -2.88 -12.53
C THR A 61 1.64 -1.72 -12.94
N PHE A 62 1.07 -0.53 -13.15
CA PHE A 62 1.80 0.59 -13.76
C PHE A 62 2.19 1.66 -12.75
N ILE A 63 1.27 2.08 -11.88
CA ILE A 63 1.49 3.23 -11.00
C ILE A 63 2.45 2.89 -9.86
N THR A 64 2.26 1.73 -9.24
CA THR A 64 3.04 1.32 -8.06
C THR A 64 4.37 0.63 -8.40
N ALA A 65 4.66 0.34 -9.66
CA ALA A 65 5.90 -0.36 -10.04
C ALA A 65 7.17 0.35 -9.52
N LYS A 66 7.26 1.68 -9.70
CA LYS A 66 8.38 2.50 -9.20
C LYS A 66 8.39 2.63 -7.68
N VAL A 67 7.23 2.48 -7.02
CA VAL A 67 7.12 2.46 -5.56
C VAL A 67 7.84 1.25 -5.00
N TRP A 68 7.68 0.08 -5.61
CA TRP A 68 8.31 -1.14 -5.13
C TRP A 68 9.83 -1.11 -5.25
N TYR A 69 10.34 -0.60 -6.38
CA TYR A 69 11.77 -0.38 -6.58
C TYR A 69 12.37 0.55 -5.52
N LEU A 70 11.75 1.70 -5.26
CA LEU A 70 12.27 2.62 -4.24
C LEU A 70 12.11 2.03 -2.83
N SER A 71 11.00 1.34 -2.55
CA SER A 71 10.72 0.75 -1.23
C SER A 71 11.68 -0.36 -0.83
N SER A 72 12.21 -1.13 -1.79
CA SER A 72 13.24 -2.14 -1.51
C SER A 72 14.56 -1.52 -1.09
N LEU A 73 14.80 -0.24 -1.39
CA LEU A 73 16.01 0.49 -1.02
C LEU A 73 15.79 1.38 0.21
N LEU A 74 14.73 2.19 0.18
CA LEU A 74 14.42 3.21 1.17
C LEU A 74 12.93 3.13 1.54
N PRO A 75 12.57 2.78 2.79
CA PRO A 75 11.18 2.74 3.19
C PRO A 75 10.58 4.15 3.22
N PRO A 76 9.31 4.32 2.79
CA PRO A 76 8.63 5.60 2.88
C PRO A 76 8.28 5.93 4.33
N TYR A 77 8.33 7.21 4.70
CA TYR A 77 7.62 7.69 5.87
C TYR A 77 6.10 7.49 5.74
N CYS A 78 5.43 7.45 6.89
CA CYS A 78 3.97 7.37 6.96
C CYS A 78 3.29 8.47 6.14
N ILE A 79 3.85 9.69 6.13
CA ILE A 79 3.34 10.82 5.33
C ILE A 79 3.35 10.51 3.83
N HIS A 80 4.42 9.93 3.28
CA HIS A 80 4.48 9.64 1.85
C HIS A 80 3.53 8.50 1.48
N SER A 81 3.49 7.45 2.30
CA SER A 81 2.53 6.34 2.13
C SER A 81 1.09 6.82 2.16
N ALA A 82 0.75 7.72 3.10
CA ALA A 82 -0.58 8.32 3.21
C ALA A 82 -0.92 9.20 2.00
N LYS A 83 0.02 10.04 1.53
CA LYS A 83 -0.16 10.87 0.33
C LYS A 83 -0.45 10.00 -0.91
N ILE A 84 0.30 8.91 -1.11
CA ILE A 84 0.08 8.00 -2.24
C ILE A 84 -1.28 7.31 -2.12
N THR A 85 -1.57 6.75 -0.94
CA THR A 85 -2.83 6.04 -0.67
C THR A 85 -4.05 6.96 -0.86
N SER A 86 -3.96 8.22 -0.41
CA SER A 86 -4.99 9.24 -0.63
C SER A 86 -5.18 9.53 -2.13
N THR A 87 -4.08 9.71 -2.86
CA THR A 87 -4.12 9.96 -4.32
C THR A 87 -4.75 8.79 -5.08
N MET A 88 -4.39 7.55 -4.72
CA MET A 88 -5.00 6.32 -5.24
C MET A 88 -6.50 6.27 -4.94
N GLY A 89 -6.90 6.61 -3.71
CA GLY A 89 -8.30 6.67 -3.28
C GLY A 89 -9.11 7.65 -4.12
N THR A 90 -8.61 8.88 -4.31
CA THR A 90 -9.27 9.89 -5.15
C THR A 90 -9.46 9.42 -6.59
N PHE A 91 -8.48 8.69 -7.14
CA PHE A 91 -8.58 8.12 -8.49
C PHE A 91 -9.62 6.99 -8.59
N LEU A 92 -9.59 6.06 -7.63
CA LEU A 92 -10.52 4.93 -7.58
C LEU A 92 -11.96 5.42 -7.52
N TRP A 93 -12.23 6.39 -6.65
CA TRP A 93 -13.57 6.88 -6.35
C TRP A 93 -13.98 8.13 -7.12
N ARG A 94 -13.21 8.52 -8.15
CA ARG A 94 -13.60 9.61 -9.03
C ARG A 94 -14.97 9.29 -9.67
N ARG A 95 -15.94 10.20 -9.52
CA ARG A 95 -17.35 10.07 -9.98
C ARG A 95 -18.12 8.92 -9.33
N GLN A 96 -17.76 8.52 -8.11
CA GLN A 96 -18.50 7.52 -7.33
C GLN A 96 -18.85 8.14 -5.96
N PRO A 97 -20.14 8.29 -5.63
CA PRO A 97 -20.55 8.98 -4.41
C PRO A 97 -20.24 8.16 -3.15
N ALA A 98 -20.32 6.83 -3.26
CA ALA A 98 -20.09 5.91 -2.17
C ALA A 98 -18.79 5.13 -2.37
N ARG A 99 -18.09 4.89 -1.25
CA ARG A 99 -16.74 4.30 -1.25
C ARG A 99 -16.70 3.02 -0.43
N VAL A 100 -15.94 2.05 -0.93
CA VAL A 100 -15.52 0.90 -0.15
C VAL A 100 -14.20 1.25 0.56
N PRO A 101 -13.99 0.85 1.83
CA PRO A 101 -12.73 1.10 2.52
C PRO A 101 -11.54 0.56 1.72
N ILE A 102 -10.46 1.34 1.61
CA ILE A 102 -9.30 0.97 0.79
C ILE A 102 -8.58 -0.29 1.32
N GLN A 103 -8.66 -0.52 2.64
CA GLN A 103 -8.16 -1.74 3.28
C GLN A 103 -8.94 -2.97 2.82
N GLN A 104 -10.27 -2.88 2.68
CA GLN A 104 -11.07 -3.96 2.12
C GLN A 104 -10.67 -4.24 0.67
N LEU A 105 -10.44 -3.20 -0.16
CA LEU A 105 -9.97 -3.39 -1.54
C LEU A 105 -8.63 -4.13 -1.61
N ALA A 106 -7.80 -4.04 -0.56
CA ALA A 106 -6.51 -4.69 -0.51
C ALA A 106 -6.58 -6.21 -0.29
N ARG A 107 -7.70 -6.68 0.28
CA ARG A 107 -7.92 -8.09 0.56
C ARG A 107 -7.94 -8.95 -0.73
N PRO A 108 -7.72 -10.26 -0.59
CA PRO A 108 -7.94 -11.23 -1.66
C PRO A 108 -9.37 -11.18 -2.23
N ARG A 109 -9.53 -11.61 -3.49
CA ARG A 109 -10.83 -11.56 -4.19
C ARG A 109 -11.88 -12.49 -3.61
N ASP A 110 -11.44 -13.61 -3.03
CA ASP A 110 -12.24 -14.58 -2.30
C ASP A 110 -12.70 -14.10 -0.92
N GLN A 111 -12.14 -12.98 -0.44
CA GLN A 111 -12.44 -12.36 0.85
C GLN A 111 -12.99 -10.93 0.69
N GLY A 112 -13.68 -10.66 -0.42
CA GLY A 112 -14.35 -9.40 -0.66
C GLY A 112 -13.45 -8.21 -0.99
N GLY A 113 -12.20 -8.44 -1.37
CA GLY A 113 -11.29 -7.41 -1.87
C GLY A 113 -11.02 -7.49 -3.37
N LEU A 114 -10.14 -6.62 -3.87
CA LEU A 114 -9.73 -6.55 -5.27
C LEU A 114 -8.23 -6.78 -5.47
N LYS A 115 -7.52 -7.21 -4.40
CA LYS A 115 -6.06 -7.37 -4.35
C LYS A 115 -5.32 -6.05 -4.63
N LEU A 116 -5.85 -4.92 -4.17
CA LEU A 116 -5.16 -3.63 -4.27
C LEU A 116 -3.88 -3.65 -3.40
N GLN A 117 -2.75 -3.24 -3.96
CA GLN A 117 -1.50 -3.21 -3.20
C GLN A 117 -1.40 -1.91 -2.40
N LEU A 118 -1.48 -2.02 -1.06
CA LEU A 118 -1.28 -0.87 -0.18
C LEU A 118 0.21 -0.60 -0.01
N VAL A 119 0.61 0.64 -0.31
CA VAL A 119 2.01 1.08 -0.23
C VAL A 119 2.56 0.86 1.18
N ALA A 120 1.83 1.27 2.21
CA ALA A 120 2.29 1.13 3.59
C ALA A 120 2.61 -0.33 3.97
N PHE A 121 1.81 -1.30 3.54
CA PHE A 121 1.99 -2.71 3.91
C PHE A 121 3.10 -3.36 3.09
N LYS A 122 3.09 -3.18 1.78
CA LYS A 122 4.08 -3.81 0.90
C LYS A 122 5.46 -3.20 1.07
N SER A 123 5.59 -1.89 1.28
CA SER A 123 6.89 -1.26 1.58
C SER A 123 7.46 -1.73 2.91
N LYS A 124 6.64 -1.91 3.96
CA LYS A 124 7.08 -2.52 5.22
C LYS A 124 7.56 -3.96 5.02
N GLY A 125 6.81 -4.76 4.26
CA GLY A 125 7.19 -6.14 3.96
C GLY A 125 8.49 -6.24 3.17
N LEU A 126 8.72 -5.37 2.19
CA LEU A 126 9.98 -5.29 1.44
C LEU A 126 11.17 -4.93 2.34
N LEU A 127 10.99 -3.94 3.23
CA LEU A 127 12.03 -3.55 4.18
C LEU A 127 12.41 -4.70 5.11
N LEU A 128 11.42 -5.34 5.74
CA LEU A 128 11.65 -6.43 6.68
C LEU A 128 12.27 -7.65 6.00
N ASN A 129 11.79 -7.99 4.80
CA ASN A 129 12.35 -9.08 4.03
C ASN A 129 13.83 -8.85 3.74
N ARG A 130 14.19 -7.65 3.27
CA ARG A 130 15.59 -7.28 3.04
C ARG A 130 16.41 -7.36 4.33
N HIS A 131 15.92 -6.76 5.41
CA HIS A 131 16.61 -6.78 6.70
C HIS A 131 16.94 -8.20 7.17
N LEU A 132 15.97 -9.12 7.11
CA LEU A 132 16.19 -10.50 7.55
C LEU A 132 17.12 -11.29 6.63
N GLN A 133 17.17 -10.95 5.33
CA GLN A 133 18.11 -11.57 4.39
C GLN A 133 19.54 -11.05 4.57
N GLU A 134 19.69 -9.77 4.93
CA GLU A 134 21.00 -9.10 5.02
C GLU A 134 21.60 -9.12 6.42
N ILE A 135 20.84 -9.42 7.48
CA ILE A 135 21.33 -9.35 8.86
C ILE A 135 22.55 -10.23 9.12
N GLY A 136 22.65 -11.36 8.41
CA GLY A 136 23.78 -12.28 8.49
C GLY A 136 24.94 -11.97 7.55
N SER A 137 24.74 -11.13 6.52
CA SER A 137 25.77 -10.83 5.52
C SER A 137 26.57 -9.57 5.82
N ILE A 138 26.03 -8.65 6.62
CA ILE A 138 26.69 -7.38 6.97
C ILE A 138 27.49 -7.56 8.27
N PRO A 139 28.84 -7.40 8.25
CA PRO A 139 29.67 -7.47 9.44
C PRO A 139 29.19 -6.50 10.53
N PHE A 140 29.21 -6.95 11.79
CA PHE A 140 28.82 -6.17 12.98
C PHE A 140 27.35 -5.71 13.06
N TYR A 141 26.55 -5.94 12.01
CA TYR A 141 25.16 -5.50 11.98
C TYR A 141 24.29 -6.27 12.98
N SER A 142 24.46 -7.59 13.10
CA SER A 142 23.77 -8.40 14.10
C SER A 142 24.04 -7.92 15.53
N SER A 143 25.30 -7.63 15.86
CA SER A 143 25.72 -7.07 17.15
C SER A 143 25.07 -5.71 17.39
N PHE A 144 25.09 -4.82 16.40
CA PHE A 144 24.47 -3.50 16.48
C PHE A 144 22.95 -3.59 16.74
N ILE A 145 22.24 -4.48 16.05
CA ILE A 145 20.81 -4.70 16.25
C ILE A 145 20.54 -5.28 17.64
N SER A 146 21.35 -6.24 18.10
CA SER A 146 21.16 -6.87 19.41
C SER A 146 21.35 -5.90 20.59
N GLN A 147 22.18 -4.87 20.41
CA GLN A 147 22.43 -3.84 21.41
C GLN A 147 21.44 -2.67 21.32
N ALA A 148 20.69 -2.56 20.23
CA ALA A 148 19.75 -1.47 20.03
C ALA A 148 18.50 -1.67 20.91
N ASN A 149 18.19 -0.67 21.74
CA ASN A 149 16.99 -0.69 22.58
C ASN A 149 15.72 -0.52 21.71
N PRO A 150 14.76 -1.46 21.74
CA PRO A 150 13.51 -1.33 20.99
C PRO A 150 12.66 -0.13 21.40
N ASN A 151 12.79 0.32 22.66
CA ASN A 151 12.02 1.43 23.22
C ASN A 151 12.64 2.80 22.94
N ASP A 152 13.93 2.86 22.63
CA ASP A 152 14.65 4.10 22.31
C ASP A 152 15.53 3.93 21.05
N PRO A 153 14.91 3.80 19.87
CA PRO A 153 15.66 3.61 18.63
C PRO A 153 16.33 4.93 18.19
N PRO A 154 17.54 4.87 17.61
CA PRO A 154 18.25 6.03 17.11
C PRO A 154 17.38 6.88 16.20
N ALA A 155 17.23 8.16 16.54
CA ALA A 155 16.34 9.06 15.82
C ALA A 155 16.71 9.15 14.32
N ASP A 156 18.01 9.10 13.99
CA ASP A 156 18.50 9.28 12.63
C ASP A 156 18.28 8.08 11.71
N LEU A 157 17.81 6.95 12.25
CA LEU A 157 17.60 5.70 11.52
C LEU A 157 16.12 5.27 11.55
N PRO A 158 15.24 5.92 10.76
CA PRO A 158 13.81 5.60 10.74
C PRO A 158 13.51 4.16 10.30
N CYS A 159 14.36 3.60 9.44
CA CYS A 159 14.27 2.21 9.00
C CYS A 159 14.46 1.24 10.17
N LEU A 160 15.46 1.51 11.02
CA LEU A 160 15.79 0.67 12.16
C LEU A 160 14.69 0.70 13.20
N ARG A 161 14.16 1.89 13.50
CA ARG A 161 12.99 2.06 14.38
C ARG A 161 11.83 1.17 13.94
N LEU A 162 11.51 1.18 12.64
CA LEU A 162 10.43 0.37 12.10
C LEU A 162 10.71 -1.14 12.24
N ILE A 163 11.95 -1.57 12.03
CA ILE A 163 12.37 -2.97 12.20
C ILE A 163 12.22 -3.41 13.66
N LEU A 164 12.84 -2.68 14.60
CA LEU A 164 12.83 -3.02 16.03
C LEU A 164 11.42 -3.09 16.62
N GLN A 165 10.53 -2.20 16.18
CA GLN A 165 9.13 -2.19 16.63
C GLN A 165 8.29 -3.34 16.06
N THR A 166 8.65 -3.85 14.89
CA THR A 166 7.80 -4.77 14.14
C THR A 166 8.27 -6.21 14.25
N GLN A 167 9.57 -6.44 14.28
CA GLN A 167 10.18 -7.78 14.32
C GLN A 167 9.68 -8.65 15.49
N PRO A 168 9.54 -8.15 16.73
CA PRO A 168 9.03 -8.96 17.84
C PRO A 168 7.58 -9.43 17.68
N ARG A 169 6.81 -8.77 16.80
CA ARG A 169 5.40 -9.10 16.55
C ARG A 169 5.22 -10.09 15.41
N LEU A 170 6.30 -10.51 14.75
CA LEU A 170 6.23 -11.39 13.60
C LEU A 170 6.09 -12.86 14.05
N PRO A 171 5.26 -13.66 13.36
CA PRO A 171 5.19 -15.09 13.59
C PRO A 171 6.54 -15.78 13.29
N PRO A 172 6.92 -16.83 14.06
CA PRO A 172 8.19 -17.54 13.86
C PRO A 172 8.31 -18.16 12.47
N GLN A 173 7.20 -18.55 11.84
CA GLN A 173 7.19 -19.10 10.48
C GLN A 173 7.70 -18.10 9.43
N ILE A 174 7.42 -16.80 9.62
CA ILE A 174 7.90 -15.75 8.72
C ILE A 174 9.38 -15.46 8.95
N LEU A 175 9.85 -15.56 10.20
CA LEU A 175 11.25 -15.33 10.54
C LEU A 175 12.17 -16.41 9.98
N GLN A 176 11.72 -17.67 9.92
CA GLN A 176 12.52 -18.79 9.41
C GLN A 176 12.75 -18.75 7.90
N ASN A 177 11.71 -18.41 7.13
CA ASN A 177 11.77 -18.37 5.67
C ASN A 177 11.11 -17.08 5.15
N PRO A 178 11.78 -15.92 5.30
CA PRO A 178 11.16 -14.64 5.01
C PRO A 178 10.90 -14.48 3.50
N THR A 179 9.64 -14.22 3.16
CA THR A 179 9.25 -13.79 1.82
C THR A 179 8.40 -12.52 1.89
N SER A 180 8.59 -11.61 0.94
CA SER A 180 7.79 -10.37 0.89
C SER A 180 6.28 -10.62 0.77
N ASP A 181 5.87 -11.75 0.18
CA ASP A 181 4.45 -12.12 0.06
C ASP A 181 3.85 -12.53 1.42
N GLN A 182 4.59 -13.28 2.25
CA GLN A 182 4.15 -13.62 3.61
C GLN A 182 3.99 -12.38 4.48
N PHE A 183 4.94 -11.43 4.43
CA PHE A 183 4.81 -10.16 5.14
C PHE A 183 3.57 -9.39 4.69
N HIS A 184 3.35 -9.32 3.38
CA HIS A 184 2.18 -8.63 2.83
C HIS A 184 0.87 -9.28 3.29
N ARG A 185 0.78 -10.63 3.28
CA ARG A 185 -0.39 -11.35 3.81
C ARG A 185 -0.59 -11.10 5.30
N PHE A 186 0.48 -11.18 6.10
CA PHE A 186 0.43 -10.91 7.54
C PHE A 186 -0.18 -9.54 7.87
N TYR A 187 0.18 -8.49 7.14
CA TYR A 187 -0.43 -7.17 7.34
C TYR A 187 -1.86 -7.07 6.82
N LEU A 188 -2.20 -7.80 5.75
CA LEU A 188 -3.57 -7.85 5.24
C LEU A 188 -4.51 -8.59 6.18
N ASP A 189 -4.05 -9.66 6.84
CA ASP A 189 -4.86 -10.44 7.78
C ASP A 189 -5.23 -9.64 9.03
N GLN A 190 -4.48 -8.58 9.34
CA GLN A 190 -4.82 -7.62 10.40
C GLN A 190 -5.89 -6.60 9.98
N THR A 191 -6.33 -6.60 8.71
CA THR A 191 -7.38 -5.69 8.26
C THR A 191 -8.78 -6.23 8.56
N ASP A 192 -9.69 -5.30 8.86
CA ASP A 192 -11.08 -5.63 9.15
C ASP A 192 -11.75 -6.39 7.99
N ARG A 193 -12.68 -7.26 8.35
CA ARG A 193 -13.55 -7.95 7.38
C ARG A 193 -14.49 -6.95 6.69
N PRO A 194 -14.93 -7.24 5.44
CA PRO A 194 -15.93 -6.42 4.78
C PRO A 194 -17.16 -6.22 5.69
N ARG A 195 -17.62 -4.98 5.86
CA ARG A 195 -18.74 -4.66 6.76
C ARG A 195 -20.02 -5.42 6.41
N VAL A 196 -20.21 -5.75 5.14
CA VAL A 196 -21.36 -6.52 4.65
C VAL A 196 -21.35 -7.96 5.17
N GLU A 197 -20.17 -8.55 5.38
CA GLU A 197 -20.04 -9.88 6.00
C GLU A 197 -20.47 -9.85 7.46
N THR A 198 -20.05 -8.81 8.19
CA THR A 198 -20.42 -8.64 9.61
C THR A 198 -21.92 -8.38 9.76
N ARG A 199 -22.54 -7.65 8.81
CA ARG A 199 -23.98 -7.35 8.85
C ARG A 199 -24.88 -8.53 8.53
N ASN A 200 -24.44 -9.43 7.65
CA ASN A 200 -25.26 -10.56 7.20
C ASN A 200 -24.48 -11.88 7.36
N PRO A 201 -24.29 -12.38 8.60
CA PRO A 201 -23.44 -13.54 8.86
C PRO A 201 -23.99 -14.86 8.31
N THR A 202 -25.28 -14.93 8.02
CA THR A 202 -25.95 -16.13 7.49
C THR A 202 -25.69 -16.38 6.01
N VAL A 203 -25.20 -15.37 5.28
CA VAL A 203 -24.93 -15.48 3.84
C VAL A 203 -23.60 -16.18 3.58
N ASN A 204 -23.56 -17.07 2.59
CA ASN A 204 -22.31 -17.71 2.15
C ASN A 204 -21.45 -16.71 1.33
N TRP A 205 -20.76 -15.82 2.03
CA TRP A 205 -19.95 -14.75 1.44
C TRP A 205 -18.81 -15.27 0.56
N LYS A 206 -18.21 -16.42 0.90
CA LYS A 206 -17.17 -17.05 0.07
C LYS A 206 -17.70 -17.37 -1.33
N GLN A 207 -18.93 -17.87 -1.43
CA GLN A 207 -19.57 -18.14 -2.72
C GLN A 207 -19.93 -16.85 -3.45
N VAL A 208 -20.46 -15.83 -2.75
CA VAL A 208 -20.78 -14.51 -3.32
C VAL A 208 -19.55 -13.89 -3.96
N TRP A 209 -18.43 -13.82 -3.23
CA TRP A 209 -17.18 -13.26 -3.74
C TRP A 209 -16.61 -14.05 -4.91
N ARG A 210 -16.70 -15.39 -4.87
CA ARG A 210 -16.30 -16.26 -5.98
C ARG A 210 -17.14 -16.00 -7.24
N ASN A 211 -18.45 -15.78 -7.09
CA ASN A 211 -19.35 -15.48 -8.19
C ASN A 211 -19.03 -14.13 -8.84
N ILE A 212 -18.77 -13.09 -8.03
CA ILE A 212 -18.33 -11.79 -8.55
C ILE A 212 -16.97 -11.91 -9.25
N GLY A 213 -16.08 -12.77 -8.75
CA GLY A 213 -14.78 -13.05 -9.35
C GLY A 213 -14.81 -13.88 -10.63
N ASN A 214 -15.98 -14.32 -11.09
CA ASN A 214 -16.10 -15.22 -12.23
C ASN A 214 -15.55 -14.59 -13.52
N ARG A 215 -14.68 -15.34 -14.21
CA ARG A 215 -14.02 -14.89 -15.46
C ARG A 215 -14.98 -14.72 -16.63
N ARG A 216 -16.18 -15.32 -16.57
CA ARG A 216 -17.23 -15.15 -17.59
C ARG A 216 -17.87 -13.76 -17.56
N LEU A 217 -17.71 -13.02 -16.46
CA LEU A 217 -18.25 -11.67 -16.31
C LEU A 217 -17.28 -10.63 -16.89
N THR A 218 -17.82 -9.64 -17.59
CA THR A 218 -17.04 -8.49 -18.08
C THR A 218 -16.48 -7.67 -16.89
N SER A 219 -15.46 -6.83 -17.13
CA SER A 219 -14.92 -5.97 -16.06
C SER A 219 -15.95 -4.98 -15.51
N GLU A 220 -16.88 -4.54 -16.35
CA GLU A 220 -17.99 -3.67 -15.99
C GLU A 220 -18.99 -4.40 -15.10
N GLN A 221 -19.47 -5.57 -15.54
CA GLN A 221 -20.37 -6.40 -14.74
C GLN A 221 -19.75 -6.68 -13.36
N ARG A 222 -18.50 -7.14 -13.31
CA ARG A 222 -17.81 -7.41 -12.03
C ARG A 222 -17.75 -6.18 -11.13
N SER A 223 -17.50 -5.00 -11.70
CA SER A 223 -17.46 -3.76 -10.93
C SER A 223 -18.84 -3.37 -10.40
N ASN A 224 -19.89 -3.50 -11.21
CA ASN A 224 -21.26 -3.21 -10.82
C ASN A 224 -21.74 -4.17 -9.73
N TRP A 225 -21.54 -5.49 -9.92
CA TRP A 225 -21.86 -6.50 -8.90
C TRP A 225 -21.08 -6.28 -7.61
N TYR A 226 -19.79 -5.95 -7.69
CA TYR A 226 -18.99 -5.64 -6.52
C TYR A 226 -19.54 -4.45 -5.74
N MET A 227 -19.94 -3.37 -6.43
CA MET A 227 -20.54 -2.19 -5.79
C MET A 227 -21.92 -2.52 -5.21
N LEU A 228 -22.73 -3.31 -5.91
CA LEU A 228 -24.07 -3.72 -5.46
C LEU A 228 -23.99 -4.52 -4.16
N VAL A 229 -23.12 -5.54 -4.14
CA VAL A 229 -22.93 -6.41 -2.98
C VAL A 229 -22.37 -5.65 -1.77
N ASN A 230 -21.59 -4.58 -2.01
CA ASN A 230 -21.12 -3.69 -0.95
C ASN A 230 -22.13 -2.60 -0.55
N GLU A 231 -23.37 -2.63 -1.09
CA GLU A 231 -24.41 -1.63 -0.85
C GLU A 231 -23.94 -0.21 -1.21
N LYS A 232 -23.14 -0.09 -2.27
CA LYS A 232 -22.55 1.18 -2.77
C LYS A 232 -23.08 1.61 -4.13
N THR A 233 -24.06 0.91 -4.68
CA THR A 233 -24.81 1.36 -5.87
C THR A 233 -25.68 2.55 -5.52
N GLU A 234 -25.85 3.46 -6.47
CA GLU A 234 -26.67 4.65 -6.27
C GLU A 234 -28.13 4.27 -6.08
N HIS A 235 -28.67 4.57 -4.90
CA HIS A 235 -30.09 4.43 -4.58
C HIS A 235 -30.44 5.42 -3.46
N ARG A 236 -31.70 5.83 -3.39
CA ARG A 236 -32.14 6.95 -2.52
C ARG A 236 -31.76 6.79 -1.06
N ARG A 237 -31.92 5.59 -0.48
CA ARG A 237 -31.51 5.30 0.91
C ARG A 237 -30.02 5.54 1.14
N LEU A 238 -29.16 5.17 0.19
CA LEU A 238 -27.73 5.45 0.28
C LEU A 238 -27.45 6.94 0.25
N TRP A 239 -28.13 7.70 -0.62
CA TRP A 239 -27.97 9.16 -0.72
C TRP A 239 -28.39 9.86 0.58
N HIS A 240 -29.50 9.44 1.18
CA HIS A 240 -29.93 9.91 2.50
C HIS A 240 -28.91 9.55 3.58
N ALA A 241 -28.43 8.30 3.61
CA ALA A 241 -27.43 7.84 4.58
C ALA A 241 -26.09 8.59 4.50
N ILE A 242 -25.73 9.12 3.32
CA ILE A 242 -24.55 9.98 3.12
C ILE A 242 -24.88 11.48 3.17
N GLN A 243 -26.06 11.86 3.65
CA GLN A 243 -26.52 13.24 3.83
C GLN A 243 -26.50 14.06 2.53
N ARG A 244 -26.91 13.44 1.42
CA ARG A 244 -27.05 14.09 0.10
C ARG A 244 -28.50 14.40 -0.27
N THR A 245 -29.47 13.85 0.46
CA THR A 245 -30.91 14.09 0.28
C THR A 245 -31.57 14.17 1.65
N ASP A 246 -32.63 14.99 1.76
CA ASP A 246 -33.32 15.28 3.03
C ASP A 246 -34.23 14.14 3.51
N SER A 247 -34.61 13.22 2.62
CA SER A 247 -35.45 12.08 2.97
C SER A 247 -35.06 10.81 2.21
N GLU A 248 -35.47 9.66 2.75
CA GLU A 248 -35.37 8.36 2.06
C GLU A 248 -36.47 8.15 1.01
N ARG A 249 -37.55 8.97 1.02
CA ARG A 249 -38.82 8.68 0.34
C ARG A 249 -39.29 9.69 -0.72
N CYS A 250 -38.57 10.78 -0.99
CA CYS A 250 -38.95 11.73 -2.03
C CYS A 250 -38.56 11.25 -3.43
#